data_AF-U1NIU6-F1
#
_entry.id   AF-U1NIU6-F1
#
_cell.length_a   1.000
_cell.length_b   1.000
_cell.length_c   1.000
_cell.angle_alpha   90.00
_cell.angle_beta   90.00
_cell.angle_gamma   90.00
#
_symmetry.space_group_name_H-M   'P 1'
#
loop_
_entity.id
_entity.type
_entity.pdbx_description
1 polymer ?
#
loop_
_entity_poly.entity_id
_entity_poly.type
_entity_poly.pdbx_seq_one_letter_code
_entity_poly.pdbx_strand_id
1 'polypeptide(L)'
;MHEVMVVTDESTFRQTAVEAPPGARVPVEIEVTTEDPFTAYRQARTDAGDGIYLATTGGQSGWGYFAIDPVERIQVSGSAVSIAQHSDNQGDIAEKDTTESQTQGPTLDELDSILSRESLVRGPCAIPYPCGAFGWLSYDIARELESIPQTTPPSDLPRVQIGVFDRVAAWEEPRSDGPVTMHITACPVVDADADIGNIYQRGLTRAHDLASQIDTGSASVDEPTVSVPDNEMTFKSECGTAAFEDRVRQIKEYVRDGDTFQTNVSHRLSAPAAIHPVTAFDALQEVNPAPYSALIEFPGVDLVSASPELLLSVNGNRVSTEPIAGTRPRGETSAHDDELETDLTENSKERAEHAMLVDLERNDLGKICEYGTVNVSEYRRVDRYSEVMHLVSLIEGQRQSQAGIADAVAAVFPGGTITGAPKPRTMELIDEVETTRRGPYTGSIGIFGFDDRAVLNIIIRTLVRRNDEYRLRVGAGIVHDSIPDQEYQETLDKARALVRAVDTALGEQGSLAVGTTGDSAGESAVRQSASIHSEGDGIESGDSV
;
A
#
# COMPACT_ATOMS: atom_id res chain seq x y z
N MET A 1 3.74 -5.50 28.81
CA MET A 1 4.38 -4.24 28.39
C MET A 1 5.18 -3.65 29.56
N HIS A 2 6.36 -3.07 29.32
CA HIS A 2 7.11 -2.35 30.35
C HIS A 2 6.48 -0.97 30.62
N GLU A 3 6.93 -0.30 31.68
CA GLU A 3 6.51 1.01 32.19
C GLU A 3 6.08 2.00 31.10
N VAL A 4 4.84 2.50 31.17
CA VAL A 4 4.34 3.55 30.28
C VAL A 4 4.90 4.89 30.73
N MET A 5 5.59 5.60 29.85
CA MET A 5 6.14 6.93 30.12
C MET A 5 5.25 8.00 29.51
N VAL A 6 4.86 9.02 30.27
CA VAL A 6 4.16 10.19 29.73
C VAL A 6 5.18 11.16 29.16
N VAL A 7 5.10 11.43 27.85
CA VAL A 7 6.01 12.35 27.13
C VAL A 7 5.45 13.77 27.13
N THR A 8 4.16 13.91 26.84
CA THR A 8 3.48 15.21 26.89
C THR A 8 2.86 15.41 28.26
N ASP A 9 3.50 16.19 29.13
CA ASP A 9 2.89 16.57 30.41
C ASP A 9 1.79 17.64 30.25
N GLU A 10 0.97 17.81 31.30
CA GLU A 10 -0.15 18.76 31.28
C GLU A 10 0.30 20.20 31.01
N SER A 11 1.50 20.59 31.47
CA SER A 11 2.01 21.95 31.29
C SER A 11 2.37 22.23 29.83
N THR A 12 2.98 21.26 29.17
CA THR A 12 3.37 21.26 27.76
C THR A 12 2.14 21.25 26.87
N PHE A 13 1.16 20.40 27.20
CA PHE A 13 -0.13 20.38 26.52
C PHE A 13 -0.85 21.73 26.63
N ARG A 14 -0.93 22.30 27.85
CA ARG A 14 -1.57 23.61 28.09
C ARG A 14 -0.91 24.73 27.28
N GLN A 15 0.42 24.75 27.18
CA GLN A 15 1.12 25.75 26.39
C GLN A 15 0.70 25.71 24.92
N THR A 16 0.60 24.50 24.35
CA THR A 16 0.19 24.31 22.95
C THR A 16 -1.30 24.60 22.75
N ALA A 17 -2.15 24.10 23.66
CA ALA A 17 -3.61 24.24 23.57
C ALA A 17 -4.10 25.69 23.71
N VAL A 18 -3.41 26.54 24.47
CA VAL A 18 -3.78 27.97 24.59
C VAL A 18 -3.54 28.74 23.29
N GLU A 19 -2.56 28.32 22.49
CA GLU A 19 -2.23 28.94 21.20
C GLU A 19 -3.05 28.33 20.03
N ALA A 20 -3.70 27.19 20.27
CA ALA A 20 -4.47 26.49 19.26
C ALA A 20 -5.82 27.18 18.99
N PRO A 21 -6.25 27.30 17.72
CA PRO A 21 -7.59 27.81 17.42
C PRO A 21 -8.66 26.81 17.88
N PRO A 22 -9.88 27.28 18.21
CA PRO A 22 -10.99 26.39 18.55
C PRO A 22 -11.26 25.35 17.46
N GLY A 23 -11.42 24.09 17.86
CA GLY A 23 -11.61 22.97 16.94
C GLY A 23 -10.32 22.30 16.48
N ALA A 24 -9.15 22.86 16.81
CA ALA A 24 -7.88 22.20 16.54
C ALA A 24 -7.62 21.03 17.48
N ARG A 25 -6.96 20.00 16.95
CA ARG A 25 -6.42 18.89 17.70
C ARG A 25 -5.04 19.23 18.25
N VAL A 26 -4.75 18.75 19.45
CA VAL A 26 -3.43 18.88 20.08
C VAL A 26 -2.98 17.51 20.58
N PRO A 27 -1.78 17.03 20.24
CA PRO A 27 -1.34 15.68 20.62
C PRO A 27 -1.03 15.58 22.12
N VAL A 28 -1.40 14.45 22.70
CA VAL A 28 -0.89 13.92 23.97
C VAL A 28 -0.16 12.63 23.66
N GLU A 29 1.10 12.55 24.07
CA GLU A 29 1.98 11.43 23.75
C GLU A 29 2.39 10.66 25.01
N ILE A 30 2.35 9.33 24.89
CA ILE A 30 2.98 8.39 25.82
C ILE A 30 3.95 7.49 25.04
N GLU A 31 4.99 7.01 25.70
CA GLU A 31 5.92 6.02 25.19
C GLU A 31 5.68 4.67 25.86
N VAL A 32 5.75 3.61 25.06
CA VAL A 32 5.70 2.22 25.49
C VAL A 32 6.77 1.41 24.79
N THR A 33 7.17 0.29 25.39
CA THR A 33 8.10 -0.66 24.77
C THR A 33 7.36 -1.92 24.34
N THR A 34 7.58 -2.34 23.08
CA THR A 34 7.08 -3.60 22.52
C THR A 34 8.25 -4.40 21.92
N GLU A 35 8.16 -5.72 21.90
CA GLU A 35 9.13 -6.55 21.16
C GLU A 35 8.98 -6.36 19.65
N ASP A 36 7.73 -6.21 19.19
CA ASP A 36 7.40 -6.11 17.78
C ASP A 36 6.11 -5.28 17.58
N PRO A 37 6.15 -4.19 16.78
CA PRO A 37 4.97 -3.37 16.50
C PRO A 37 3.84 -4.13 15.81
N PHE A 38 4.15 -5.12 14.97
CA PHE A 38 3.12 -5.91 14.30
C PHE A 38 2.39 -6.82 15.30
N THR A 39 3.11 -7.43 16.23
CA THR A 39 2.51 -8.15 17.37
C THR A 39 1.65 -7.21 18.22
N ALA A 40 2.11 -5.98 18.50
CA ALA A 40 1.30 -5.00 19.24
C ALA A 40 0.01 -4.64 18.50
N TYR A 41 0.06 -4.47 17.17
CA TYR A 41 -1.13 -4.29 16.35
C TYR A 41 -2.08 -5.49 16.46
N ARG A 42 -1.56 -6.72 16.36
CA ARG A 42 -2.35 -7.96 16.50
C ARG A 42 -3.07 -8.07 17.84
N GLN A 43 -2.44 -7.59 18.92
CA GLN A 43 -3.06 -7.55 20.24
C GLN A 43 -4.13 -6.45 20.35
N ALA A 44 -3.91 -5.30 19.71
CA ALA A 44 -4.80 -4.16 19.82
C ALA A 44 -6.05 -4.27 18.92
N ARG A 45 -5.93 -4.88 17.74
CA ARG A 45 -7.01 -5.00 16.76
C ARG A 45 -8.23 -5.73 17.32
N THR A 46 -9.39 -5.42 16.76
CA THR A 46 -10.66 -6.08 17.06
C THR A 46 -11.08 -7.00 15.92
N ASP A 47 -11.88 -8.02 16.22
CA ASP A 47 -12.41 -8.96 15.22
C ASP A 47 -13.36 -8.28 14.22
N ALA A 48 -13.85 -7.07 14.54
CA ALA A 48 -14.70 -6.28 13.66
C ALA A 48 -13.98 -5.84 12.37
N GLY A 49 -12.64 -5.87 12.34
CA GLY A 49 -11.86 -5.49 11.16
C GLY A 49 -12.02 -4.01 10.86
N ASP A 50 -11.31 -3.18 11.65
CA ASP A 50 -11.28 -1.73 11.55
C ASP A 50 -9.92 -1.15 11.93
N GLY A 51 -8.88 -1.83 11.45
CA GLY A 51 -7.50 -1.52 11.74
C GLY A 51 -6.73 -1.20 10.47
N ILE A 52 -5.67 -0.42 10.65
CA ILE A 52 -4.67 -0.20 9.62
C ILE A 52 -3.29 -0.30 10.25
N TYR A 53 -2.41 -1.03 9.57
CA TYR A 53 -1.01 -1.16 9.89
C TYR A 53 -0.19 -0.76 8.67
N LEU A 54 0.66 0.25 8.82
CA LEU A 54 1.53 0.80 7.79
C LEU A 54 2.97 0.66 8.27
N ALA A 55 3.85 0.06 7.46
CA ALA A 55 5.23 -0.16 7.84
C ALA A 55 6.20 0.14 6.70
N THR A 56 7.32 0.74 7.08
CA THR A 56 8.53 0.79 6.26
C THR A 56 9.34 -0.46 6.59
N THR A 57 9.49 -1.39 5.64
CA THR A 57 10.29 -2.61 5.86
C THR A 57 11.50 -2.65 4.92
N GLY A 58 12.45 -3.57 5.16
CA GLY A 58 13.61 -3.76 4.29
C GLY A 58 14.79 -2.83 4.57
N GLY A 59 14.88 -2.30 5.79
CA GLY A 59 16.02 -1.51 6.26
C GLY A 59 16.01 -0.04 5.85
N GLN A 60 14.91 0.44 5.24
CA GLN A 60 14.75 1.84 4.88
C GLN A 60 14.42 2.68 6.11
N SER A 61 14.94 3.91 6.14
CA SER A 61 14.61 4.86 7.19
C SER A 61 13.21 5.42 7.00
N GLY A 62 12.41 5.47 8.07
CA GLY A 62 11.04 5.93 7.98
C GLY A 62 10.30 5.80 9.29
N TRP A 63 8.97 5.93 9.19
CA TRP A 63 8.07 5.71 10.31
C TRP A 63 7.10 4.58 9.96
N GLY A 64 6.82 3.73 10.94
CA GLY A 64 5.69 2.82 10.93
C GLY A 64 4.55 3.37 11.78
N TYR A 65 3.33 2.99 11.44
CA TYR A 65 2.11 3.40 12.11
C TYR A 65 1.14 2.25 12.23
N PHE A 66 0.39 2.19 13.33
CA PHE A 66 -0.89 1.51 13.31
C PHE A 66 -1.95 2.28 14.07
N ALA A 67 -3.20 2.08 13.63
CA ALA A 67 -4.35 2.66 14.27
C ALA A 67 -5.53 1.69 14.19
N ILE A 68 -6.38 1.76 15.20
CA ILE A 68 -7.60 0.95 15.34
C ILE A 68 -8.73 1.87 15.78
N ASP A 69 -9.97 1.41 15.62
CA ASP A 69 -11.17 2.09 16.10
C ASP A 69 -11.29 3.53 15.57
N PRO A 70 -11.43 3.74 14.26
CA PRO A 70 -11.55 5.07 13.68
C PRO A 70 -12.77 5.80 14.28
N VAL A 71 -12.60 7.09 14.59
CA VAL A 71 -13.70 7.93 15.11
C VAL A 71 -14.72 8.29 14.04
N GLU A 72 -14.30 8.21 12.78
CA GLU A 72 -15.16 8.37 11.62
C GLU A 72 -14.66 7.49 10.48
N ARG A 73 -15.61 6.91 9.73
CA ARG A 73 -15.32 6.16 8.50
C ARG A 73 -16.03 6.78 7.31
N ILE A 74 -15.29 6.83 6.22
CA ILE A 74 -15.77 7.35 4.95
C ILE A 74 -15.56 6.30 3.88
N GLN A 75 -16.63 6.05 3.14
CA GLN A 75 -16.62 5.17 1.99
C GLN A 75 -17.44 5.77 0.87
N VAL A 76 -16.85 5.86 -0.32
CA VAL A 76 -17.55 6.18 -1.56
C VAL A 76 -17.63 4.91 -2.39
N SER A 77 -18.86 4.45 -2.64
CA SER A 77 -19.10 3.24 -3.45
C SER A 77 -18.95 3.51 -4.95
N GLY A 78 -18.82 2.45 -5.76
CA GLY A 78 -18.74 2.56 -7.22
C GLY A 78 -19.92 3.29 -7.88
N SER A 79 -21.08 3.34 -7.23
CA SER A 79 -22.32 4.01 -7.64
C SER A 79 -22.53 5.42 -7.06
N ALA A 80 -21.47 6.07 -6.54
CA ALA A 80 -21.51 7.44 -5.98
C ALA A 80 -22.44 7.64 -4.77
N VAL A 81 -22.57 6.62 -3.91
CA VAL A 81 -23.16 6.80 -2.57
C VAL A 81 -22.01 6.93 -1.57
N SER A 82 -21.91 8.09 -0.93
CA SER A 82 -21.05 8.36 0.24
C SER A 82 -21.76 7.89 1.51
N ILE A 83 -21.10 7.09 2.33
CA ILE A 83 -21.58 6.74 3.67
C ILE A 83 -20.55 7.24 4.68
N ALA A 84 -20.93 8.22 5.51
CA ALA A 84 -20.18 8.63 6.69
C ALA A 84 -20.79 7.96 7.93
N GLN A 85 -19.97 7.29 8.73
CA GLN A 85 -20.39 6.70 10.01
C GLN A 85 -19.54 7.28 11.15
N HIS A 86 -20.20 7.87 12.16
CA HIS A 86 -19.56 8.32 13.41
C HIS A 86 -19.72 7.26 14.51
N SER A 87 -18.67 7.06 15.31
CA SER A 87 -18.66 6.01 16.35
C SER A 87 -19.45 6.37 17.61
N ASP A 88 -19.82 7.64 17.82
CA ASP A 88 -20.66 8.06 18.93
C ASP A 88 -22.05 8.52 18.44
N ASN A 89 -23.07 7.78 18.90
CA ASN A 89 -24.51 8.01 18.82
C ASN A 89 -25.30 7.38 17.65
N GLN A 90 -26.35 6.66 18.05
CA GLN A 90 -27.28 5.91 17.23
C GLN A 90 -28.25 6.86 16.52
N GLY A 91 -28.13 6.97 15.18
CA GLY A 91 -29.18 7.49 14.29
C GLY A 91 -29.00 8.91 13.77
N ASP A 92 -28.46 9.04 12.56
CA ASP A 92 -29.17 9.60 11.39
C ASP A 92 -28.26 9.53 10.15
N ILE A 93 -28.74 8.86 9.11
CA ILE A 93 -28.06 8.76 7.81
C ILE A 93 -28.45 10.01 7.01
N ALA A 94 -27.51 10.91 6.78
CA ALA A 94 -27.73 12.07 5.91
C ALA A 94 -27.28 11.77 4.48
N GLU A 95 -28.22 11.58 3.56
CA GLU A 95 -27.99 11.72 2.11
C GLU A 95 -27.70 13.20 1.82
N LYS A 96 -26.50 13.52 1.30
CA LYS A 96 -26.22 14.84 0.72
C LYS A 96 -26.34 14.77 -0.80
N ASP A 97 -27.25 15.57 -1.33
CA ASP A 97 -27.41 15.85 -2.75
C ASP A 97 -26.33 16.89 -3.14
N THR A 98 -25.32 16.48 -3.93
CA THR A 98 -24.19 17.34 -4.31
C THR A 98 -24.57 18.25 -5.49
N THR A 99 -24.83 19.52 -5.20
CA THR A 99 -24.95 20.58 -6.22
C THR A 99 -23.59 21.03 -6.73
N GLU A 100 -23.45 21.01 -8.06
CA GLU A 100 -22.44 21.64 -8.94
C GLU A 100 -21.37 22.52 -8.25
N SER A 101 -20.29 21.89 -7.78
CA SER A 101 -18.99 22.55 -7.63
C SER A 101 -18.11 22.13 -8.81
N GLN A 102 -17.63 23.11 -9.58
CA GLN A 102 -16.76 22.86 -10.72
C GLN A 102 -15.36 22.53 -10.18
N THR A 103 -14.94 21.26 -10.24
CA THR A 103 -13.65 20.74 -10.79
C THR A 103 -13.14 19.43 -10.14
N GLN A 104 -13.76 18.92 -9.08
CA GLN A 104 -13.39 17.63 -8.48
C GLN A 104 -14.61 16.70 -8.42
N GLY A 105 -14.38 15.38 -8.49
CA GLY A 105 -15.43 14.38 -8.39
C GLY A 105 -15.79 14.05 -6.94
N PRO A 106 -16.89 13.32 -6.72
CA PRO A 106 -17.41 13.06 -5.38
C PRO A 106 -16.42 12.37 -4.43
N THR A 107 -15.41 11.66 -4.96
CA THR A 107 -14.43 10.95 -4.13
C THR A 107 -13.36 11.90 -3.56
N LEU A 108 -12.79 12.78 -4.38
CA LEU A 108 -11.77 13.72 -3.91
C LEU A 108 -12.38 14.89 -3.15
N ASP A 109 -13.61 15.29 -3.47
CA ASP A 109 -14.37 16.26 -2.68
C ASP A 109 -14.57 15.77 -1.23
N GLU A 110 -14.85 14.48 -1.03
CA GLU A 110 -15.00 13.92 0.32
C GLU A 110 -13.66 13.90 1.06
N LEU A 111 -12.56 13.57 0.37
CA LEU A 111 -11.21 13.69 0.97
C LEU A 111 -10.93 15.13 1.39
N ASP A 112 -11.18 16.12 0.52
CA ASP A 112 -10.98 17.54 0.82
C ASP A 112 -11.87 18.01 1.99
N SER A 113 -13.12 17.55 2.04
CA SER A 113 -14.07 17.81 3.13
C SER A 113 -13.57 17.30 4.49
N ILE A 114 -12.93 16.12 4.55
CA ILE A 114 -12.30 15.61 5.79
C ILE A 114 -11.12 16.49 6.20
N LEU A 115 -10.24 16.77 5.25
CA LEU A 115 -8.98 17.45 5.56
C LEU A 115 -9.20 18.92 5.91
N SER A 116 -10.20 19.57 5.32
CA SER A 116 -10.51 20.99 5.57
C SER A 116 -11.24 21.26 6.88
N ARG A 117 -11.96 20.27 7.43
CA ARG A 117 -12.65 20.41 8.73
C ARG A 117 -11.79 20.08 9.94
N GLU A 118 -10.63 19.45 9.71
CA GLU A 118 -9.70 19.04 10.75
C GLU A 118 -8.47 19.97 10.75
N SER A 119 -7.90 20.21 11.93
CA SER A 119 -6.63 20.92 12.04
C SER A 119 -5.82 20.40 13.23
N LEU A 120 -4.49 20.43 13.13
CA LEU A 120 -3.59 19.93 14.16
C LEU A 120 -2.53 20.99 14.51
N VAL A 121 -2.41 21.28 15.80
CA VAL A 121 -1.32 22.08 16.36
C VAL A 121 -0.39 21.13 17.11
N ARG A 122 0.71 20.75 16.44
CA ARG A 122 1.66 19.72 16.93
C ARG A 122 2.38 20.08 18.23
N GLY A 123 2.63 21.36 18.48
CA GLY A 123 3.51 21.76 19.58
C GLY A 123 4.90 21.10 19.46
N PRO A 124 5.44 20.49 20.53
CA PRO A 124 6.73 19.80 20.49
C PRO A 124 6.68 18.34 19.99
N CYS A 125 5.52 17.81 19.61
CA CYS A 125 5.39 16.42 19.16
C CYS A 125 6.21 16.18 17.88
N ALA A 126 7.09 15.19 17.93
CA ALA A 126 7.99 14.84 16.82
C ALA A 126 7.36 13.86 15.82
N ILE A 127 6.29 13.17 16.22
CA ILE A 127 5.62 12.16 15.39
C ILE A 127 5.03 12.84 14.14
N PRO A 128 5.38 12.40 12.91
CA PRO A 128 4.89 13.06 11.70
C PRO A 128 3.37 13.08 11.56
N TYR A 129 2.72 11.98 11.97
CA TYR A 129 1.27 11.78 11.92
C TYR A 129 0.76 11.29 13.29
N PRO A 130 0.58 12.19 14.28
CA PRO A 130 0.08 11.81 15.61
C PRO A 130 -1.43 11.55 15.63
N CYS A 131 -2.12 11.96 14.57
CA CYS A 131 -3.48 11.60 14.20
C CYS A 131 -3.64 11.89 12.70
N GLY A 132 -4.72 11.42 12.10
CA GLY A 132 -4.97 11.72 10.70
C GLY A 132 -6.06 10.85 10.08
N ALA A 133 -6.20 10.99 8.77
CA ALA A 133 -7.10 10.20 7.95
C ALA A 133 -6.26 9.20 7.16
N PHE A 134 -6.43 7.90 7.39
CA PHE A 134 -5.62 6.84 6.76
C PHE A 134 -6.52 5.90 5.96
N GLY A 135 -6.08 5.44 4.79
CA GLY A 135 -6.88 4.54 3.98
C GLY A 135 -6.36 4.33 2.57
N TRP A 136 -7.27 4.06 1.64
CA TRP A 136 -6.92 3.73 0.26
C TRP A 136 -7.90 4.32 -0.77
N LEU A 137 -7.36 4.57 -1.96
CA LEU A 137 -7.95 5.22 -3.12
C LEU A 137 -7.88 4.26 -4.31
N SER A 138 -9.01 3.99 -4.97
CA SER A 138 -9.10 3.14 -6.15
C SER A 138 -8.55 3.83 -7.39
N TYR A 139 -7.91 3.07 -8.30
CA TYR A 139 -7.57 3.54 -9.65
C TYR A 139 -8.78 4.16 -10.36
N ASP A 140 -9.99 3.65 -10.09
CA ASP A 140 -11.21 4.10 -10.76
C ASP A 140 -11.60 5.57 -10.46
N ILE A 141 -10.94 6.22 -9.49
CA ILE A 141 -11.01 7.68 -9.29
C ILE A 141 -10.53 8.43 -10.53
N ALA A 142 -9.64 7.83 -11.35
CA ALA A 142 -9.19 8.41 -12.61
C ALA A 142 -10.35 8.82 -13.54
N ARG A 143 -11.53 8.22 -13.38
CA ARG A 143 -12.73 8.49 -14.19
C ARG A 143 -13.53 9.71 -13.71
N GLU A 144 -13.19 10.22 -12.53
CA GLU A 144 -13.64 11.53 -12.05
C GLU A 144 -12.69 12.63 -12.53
N LEU A 145 -11.43 12.29 -12.81
CA LEU A 145 -10.38 13.21 -13.25
C LEU A 145 -10.32 13.35 -14.79
N GLU A 146 -10.56 12.25 -15.50
CA GLU A 146 -10.36 12.13 -16.94
C GLU A 146 -11.55 11.47 -17.63
N SER A 147 -11.76 11.82 -18.90
CA SER A 147 -12.85 11.28 -19.73
C SER A 147 -12.49 9.91 -20.29
N ILE A 148 -12.65 8.86 -19.49
CA ILE A 148 -12.36 7.47 -19.89
C ILE A 148 -13.64 6.78 -20.38
N PRO A 149 -13.60 5.95 -21.44
CA PRO A 149 -14.72 5.11 -21.83
C PRO A 149 -15.26 4.25 -20.68
N GLN A 150 -16.47 3.71 -20.82
CA GLN A 150 -17.09 2.83 -19.83
C GLN A 150 -17.31 1.44 -20.39
N THR A 151 -16.34 0.91 -21.15
CA THR A 151 -16.44 -0.43 -21.74
C THR A 151 -16.29 -1.53 -20.70
N THR A 152 -15.54 -1.24 -19.63
CA THR A 152 -15.36 -2.18 -18.51
C THR A 152 -16.51 -2.08 -17.50
N PRO A 153 -17.13 -3.19 -17.05
CA PRO A 153 -18.22 -3.18 -16.08
C PRO A 153 -17.77 -2.65 -14.70
N PRO A 154 -18.63 -2.00 -13.91
CA PRO A 154 -18.28 -1.46 -12.59
C PRO A 154 -17.70 -2.51 -11.62
N SER A 155 -16.82 -2.06 -10.73
CA SER A 155 -16.25 -2.88 -9.66
C SER A 155 -17.25 -3.10 -8.52
N ASP A 156 -17.13 -4.25 -7.82
CA ASP A 156 -17.83 -4.55 -6.57
C ASP A 156 -17.13 -3.94 -5.33
N LEU A 157 -15.98 -3.29 -5.54
CA LEU A 157 -15.18 -2.61 -4.53
C LEU A 157 -15.52 -1.11 -4.48
N PRO A 158 -15.37 -0.46 -3.31
CA PRO A 158 -15.55 0.98 -3.20
C PRO A 158 -14.46 1.75 -3.98
N ARG A 159 -14.72 3.03 -4.27
CA ARG A 159 -13.74 3.95 -4.85
C ARG A 159 -12.74 4.46 -3.81
N VAL A 160 -13.17 4.61 -2.57
CA VAL A 160 -12.33 5.03 -1.44
C VAL A 160 -12.83 4.41 -0.15
N GLN A 161 -11.91 4.09 0.76
CA GLN A 161 -12.21 3.89 2.18
C GLN A 161 -11.14 4.59 3.01
N ILE A 162 -11.57 5.42 3.96
CA ILE A 162 -10.69 6.18 4.86
C ILE A 162 -11.25 6.10 6.27
N GLY A 163 -10.36 5.82 7.23
CA GLY A 163 -10.63 5.97 8.66
C GLY A 163 -9.98 7.24 9.19
N VAL A 164 -10.72 8.04 9.94
CA VAL A 164 -10.17 9.14 10.73
C VAL A 164 -9.78 8.60 12.10
N PHE A 165 -8.50 8.71 12.44
CA PHE A 165 -7.93 8.21 13.68
C PHE A 165 -7.45 9.38 14.53
N ASP A 166 -8.05 9.54 15.71
CA ASP A 166 -7.59 10.49 16.71
C ASP A 166 -6.47 9.92 17.59
N ARG A 167 -6.16 8.62 17.43
CA ARG A 167 -5.21 7.88 18.23
C ARG A 167 -4.40 6.93 17.36
N VAL A 168 -3.08 7.05 17.44
CA VAL A 168 -2.14 6.34 16.55
C VAL A 168 -0.93 5.87 17.37
N ALA A 169 -0.48 4.65 17.11
CA ALA A 169 0.82 4.15 17.54
C ALA A 169 1.83 4.32 16.41
N ALA A 170 3.03 4.79 16.73
CA ALA A 170 4.08 5.09 15.76
C ALA A 170 5.46 4.63 16.26
N TRP A 171 6.35 4.27 15.35
CA TRP A 171 7.74 3.91 15.65
C TRP A 171 8.67 4.27 14.48
N GLU A 172 9.97 4.37 14.75
CA GLU A 172 10.98 4.64 13.73
C GLU A 172 11.56 3.35 13.16
N GLU A 173 11.92 3.39 11.87
CA GLU A 173 12.66 2.37 11.15
C GLU A 173 13.96 2.99 10.58
N PRO A 174 15.04 2.20 10.39
CA PRO A 174 15.15 0.79 10.72
C PRO A 174 15.29 0.56 12.24
N ARG A 175 14.59 -0.45 12.75
CA ARG A 175 14.74 -0.89 14.14
C ARG A 175 16.03 -1.69 14.37
N SER A 176 16.60 -1.56 15.57
CA SER A 176 17.71 -2.41 16.05
C SER A 176 17.22 -3.76 16.56
N ASP A 177 18.12 -4.74 16.68
CA ASP A 177 17.82 -5.99 17.38
C ASP A 177 17.43 -5.70 18.85
N GLY A 178 16.19 -6.03 19.22
CA GLY A 178 15.66 -5.89 20.57
C GLY A 178 14.33 -5.12 20.63
N PRO A 179 13.91 -4.71 21.84
CA PRO A 179 12.64 -4.03 22.03
C PRO A 179 12.59 -2.68 21.32
N VAL A 180 11.43 -2.39 20.72
CA VAL A 180 11.11 -1.16 20.00
C VAL A 180 10.42 -0.17 20.92
N THR A 181 10.90 1.08 20.93
CA THR A 181 10.17 2.22 21.50
C THR A 181 9.05 2.61 20.55
N MET A 182 7.82 2.59 21.06
CA MET A 182 6.62 2.95 20.34
C MET A 182 5.94 4.14 21.01
N HIS A 183 5.60 5.14 20.20
CA HIS A 183 4.95 6.36 20.62
C HIS A 183 3.45 6.22 20.36
N ILE A 184 2.64 6.26 21.42
CA ILE A 184 1.19 6.30 21.31
C ILE A 184 0.76 7.74 21.49
N THR A 185 0.12 8.27 20.46
CA THR A 185 -0.40 9.63 20.43
C THR A 185 -1.93 9.59 20.42
N ALA A 186 -2.55 10.50 21.17
CA ALA A 186 -3.97 10.78 21.10
C ALA A 186 -4.17 12.28 20.96
N CYS A 187 -5.01 12.71 20.02
CA CYS A 187 -5.13 14.10 19.62
C CYS A 187 -6.56 14.61 19.88
N PRO A 188 -6.90 14.92 21.15
CA PRO A 188 -8.20 15.49 21.49
C PRO A 188 -8.37 16.89 20.87
N VAL A 189 -9.63 17.22 20.56
CA VAL A 189 -10.04 18.55 20.07
C VAL A 189 -10.06 19.56 21.23
N VAL A 190 -9.52 20.75 20.98
CA VAL A 190 -9.51 21.89 21.90
C VAL A 190 -10.67 22.82 21.56
N ASP A 191 -11.70 22.81 22.40
CA ASP A 191 -12.86 23.70 22.26
C ASP A 191 -12.65 25.02 23.03
N ALA A 192 -13.19 26.13 22.51
CA ALA A 192 -12.97 27.49 23.03
C ALA A 192 -13.32 27.67 24.52
N ASP A 193 -14.31 26.92 25.02
CA ASP A 193 -14.87 27.06 26.37
C ASP A 193 -14.59 25.86 27.29
N ALA A 194 -13.83 24.87 26.81
CA ALA A 194 -13.55 23.66 27.57
C ALA A 194 -12.38 23.86 28.55
N ASP A 195 -12.47 23.20 29.72
CA ASP A 195 -11.33 23.14 30.62
C ASP A 195 -10.20 22.31 29.98
N ILE A 196 -9.09 22.96 29.67
CA ILE A 196 -7.90 22.36 29.06
C ILE A 196 -7.38 21.17 29.88
N GLY A 197 -7.53 21.20 31.22
CA GLY A 197 -7.15 20.08 32.07
C GLY A 197 -7.95 18.82 31.75
N ASN A 198 -9.27 18.96 31.60
CA ASN A 198 -10.14 17.86 31.19
C ASN A 198 -9.85 17.40 29.75
N ILE A 199 -9.49 18.29 28.83
CA ILE A 199 -9.10 17.92 27.46
C ILE A 199 -7.82 17.06 27.49
N TYR A 200 -6.81 17.51 28.23
CA TYR A 200 -5.57 16.76 28.43
C TYR A 200 -5.82 15.37 29.00
N GLN A 201 -6.65 15.28 30.07
CA GLN A 201 -6.97 13.99 30.68
C GLN A 201 -7.69 13.05 29.71
N ARG A 202 -8.60 13.56 28.85
CA ARG A 202 -9.22 12.72 27.79
C ARG A 202 -8.18 12.18 26.82
N GLY A 203 -7.25 13.01 26.34
CA GLY A 203 -6.17 12.58 25.46
C GLY A 203 -5.29 11.51 26.12
N LEU A 204 -4.87 11.76 27.36
CA LEU A 204 -4.05 10.84 28.13
C LEU A 204 -4.76 9.50 28.38
N THR A 205 -6.04 9.52 28.74
CA THR A 205 -6.86 8.30 28.86
C THR A 205 -6.93 7.54 27.54
N ARG A 206 -7.24 8.20 26.42
CA ARG A 206 -7.30 7.52 25.11
C ARG A 206 -5.96 6.86 24.75
N ALA A 207 -4.83 7.53 24.98
CA ALA A 207 -3.51 6.97 24.75
C ALA A 207 -3.26 5.73 25.63
N HIS A 208 -3.56 5.81 26.93
CA HIS A 208 -3.45 4.67 27.84
C HIS A 208 -4.38 3.52 27.48
N ASP A 209 -5.58 3.80 26.96
CA ASP A 209 -6.51 2.75 26.54
C ASP A 209 -5.89 1.89 25.43
N LEU A 210 -5.16 2.48 24.48
CA LEU A 210 -4.47 1.71 23.44
C LEU A 210 -3.33 0.87 24.02
N ALA A 211 -2.53 1.46 24.92
CA ALA A 211 -1.49 0.72 25.63
C ALA A 211 -2.08 -0.48 26.40
N SER A 212 -3.24 -0.29 27.05
CA SER A 212 -3.94 -1.36 27.76
C SER A 212 -4.51 -2.42 26.81
N GLN A 213 -5.04 -2.03 25.65
CA GLN A 213 -5.51 -2.96 24.62
C GLN A 213 -4.37 -3.85 24.12
N ILE A 214 -3.19 -3.28 23.87
CA ILE A 214 -2.00 -4.04 23.48
C ILE A 214 -1.57 -5.01 24.60
N ASP A 215 -1.56 -4.58 25.86
CA ASP A 215 -1.07 -5.41 26.97
C ASP A 215 -2.02 -6.58 27.30
N THR A 216 -3.32 -6.37 27.15
CA THR A 216 -4.36 -7.35 27.53
C THR A 216 -4.91 -8.16 26.36
N GLY A 217 -4.66 -7.70 25.13
CA GLY A 217 -5.16 -8.29 23.91
C GLY A 217 -4.44 -9.57 23.49
N SER A 218 -5.10 -10.35 22.64
CA SER A 218 -4.54 -11.59 22.08
C SER A 218 -3.98 -11.34 20.70
N ALA A 219 -2.76 -11.82 20.43
CA ALA A 219 -2.19 -11.79 19.08
C ALA A 219 -2.76 -12.87 18.14
N SER A 220 -3.67 -13.72 18.63
CA SER A 220 -4.29 -14.79 17.84
C SER A 220 -5.14 -14.21 16.72
N VAL A 221 -5.16 -14.90 15.58
CA VAL A 221 -6.04 -14.61 14.45
C VAL A 221 -7.09 -15.71 14.36
N ASP A 222 -8.29 -15.35 13.92
CA ASP A 222 -9.35 -16.31 13.67
C ASP A 222 -8.97 -17.28 12.55
N GLU A 223 -9.51 -18.50 12.63
CA GLU A 223 -9.41 -19.44 11.53
C GLU A 223 -10.11 -18.89 10.27
N PRO A 224 -9.53 -19.13 9.09
CA PRO A 224 -10.14 -18.71 7.83
C PRO A 224 -11.51 -19.37 7.66
N THR A 225 -12.47 -18.59 7.16
CA THR A 225 -13.85 -19.06 6.93
C THR A 225 -13.94 -20.09 5.81
N VAL A 226 -12.94 -20.11 4.93
CA VAL A 226 -12.83 -21.01 3.78
C VAL A 226 -11.85 -22.12 4.12
N SER A 227 -12.35 -23.36 4.18
CA SER A 227 -11.49 -24.55 4.22
C SER A 227 -11.34 -25.13 2.82
N VAL A 228 -10.11 -25.13 2.30
CA VAL A 228 -9.73 -25.85 1.07
C VAL A 228 -8.62 -26.84 1.40
N PRO A 229 -8.55 -27.99 0.70
CA PRO A 229 -7.37 -28.85 0.76
C PRO A 229 -6.08 -28.06 0.43
N ASP A 230 -4.99 -28.33 1.14
CA ASP A 230 -3.72 -27.57 1.03
C ASP A 230 -3.16 -27.47 -0.40
N ASN A 231 -3.53 -28.40 -1.27
CA ASN A 231 -3.12 -28.49 -2.68
C ASN A 231 -4.04 -27.73 -3.67
N GLU A 232 -5.03 -26.98 -3.19
CA GLU A 232 -6.00 -26.25 -4.03
C GLU A 232 -5.90 -24.71 -3.96
N MET A 233 -5.00 -24.12 -3.16
CA MET A 233 -4.82 -22.65 -3.14
C MET A 233 -3.98 -22.16 -4.32
N THR A 234 -4.43 -22.43 -5.54
CA THR A 234 -3.76 -21.95 -6.75
C THR A 234 -4.43 -20.69 -7.28
N PHE A 235 -3.68 -19.59 -7.36
CA PHE A 235 -4.05 -18.39 -8.10
C PHE A 235 -4.22 -18.73 -9.58
N LYS A 236 -5.44 -18.52 -10.09
CA LYS A 236 -5.79 -18.77 -11.49
C LYS A 236 -6.03 -17.45 -12.22
N SER A 237 -5.48 -17.35 -13.42
CA SER A 237 -5.73 -16.20 -14.30
C SER A 237 -7.16 -16.21 -14.83
N GLU A 238 -7.88 -15.09 -14.64
CA GLU A 238 -9.23 -14.91 -15.18
C GLU A 238 -9.23 -14.53 -16.67
N CYS A 239 -8.08 -14.06 -17.18
CA CYS A 239 -7.90 -13.66 -18.58
C CYS A 239 -7.48 -14.85 -19.46
N GLY A 240 -6.55 -15.67 -18.95
CA GLY A 240 -5.84 -16.69 -19.73
C GLY A 240 -4.79 -16.11 -20.69
N THR A 241 -3.89 -16.96 -21.18
CA THR A 241 -2.74 -16.56 -22.02
C THR A 241 -3.16 -15.88 -23.31
N ALA A 242 -4.07 -16.50 -24.08
CA ALA A 242 -4.43 -16.01 -25.41
C ALA A 242 -5.05 -14.61 -25.40
N ALA A 243 -5.90 -14.32 -24.42
CA ALA A 243 -6.52 -13.01 -24.28
C ALA A 243 -5.49 -11.96 -23.83
N PHE A 244 -4.55 -12.29 -22.93
CA PHE A 244 -3.50 -11.36 -22.56
C PHE A 244 -2.57 -11.06 -23.73
N GLU A 245 -2.13 -12.08 -24.48
CA GLU A 245 -1.32 -11.87 -25.68
C GLU A 245 -2.03 -10.99 -26.72
N ASP A 246 -3.35 -11.13 -26.86
CA ASP A 246 -4.14 -10.27 -27.75
C ASP A 246 -4.14 -8.81 -27.29
N ARG A 247 -4.27 -8.54 -25.98
CA ARG A 247 -4.09 -7.19 -25.41
C ARG A 247 -2.72 -6.62 -25.78
N VAL A 248 -1.65 -7.42 -25.64
CA VAL A 248 -0.29 -6.99 -26.01
C VAL A 248 -0.23 -6.63 -27.49
N ARG A 249 -0.78 -7.45 -28.38
CA ARG A 249 -0.79 -7.18 -29.83
C ARG A 249 -1.54 -5.89 -30.15
N GLN A 250 -2.73 -5.69 -29.58
CA GLN A 250 -3.53 -4.48 -29.78
C GLN A 250 -2.78 -3.23 -29.31
N ILE A 251 -2.20 -3.25 -28.09
CA ILE A 251 -1.40 -2.12 -27.59
C ILE A 251 -0.18 -1.84 -28.47
N LYS A 252 0.48 -2.86 -29.01
CA LYS A 252 1.59 -2.67 -29.95
C LYS A 252 1.16 -1.97 -31.24
N GLU A 253 -0.06 -2.20 -31.72
CA GLU A 253 -0.62 -1.45 -32.85
C GLU A 253 -0.79 0.03 -32.48
N TYR A 254 -1.35 0.33 -31.31
CA TYR A 254 -1.46 1.70 -30.81
C TYR A 254 -0.10 2.39 -30.63
N VAL A 255 0.92 1.67 -30.13
CA VAL A 255 2.30 2.20 -30.04
C VAL A 255 2.86 2.50 -31.42
N ARG A 256 2.63 1.61 -32.40
CA ARG A 256 3.11 1.79 -33.78
C ARG A 256 2.45 2.99 -34.46
N ASP A 257 1.18 3.22 -34.19
CA ASP A 257 0.41 4.33 -34.77
C ASP A 257 0.70 5.66 -34.07
N GLY A 258 1.43 5.64 -32.96
CA GLY A 258 1.88 6.82 -32.22
C GLY A 258 0.87 7.34 -31.20
N ASP A 259 -0.14 6.53 -30.83
CA ASP A 259 -1.15 6.88 -29.84
C ASP A 259 -0.58 6.88 -28.41
N THR A 260 0.40 6.03 -28.16
CA THR A 260 1.04 5.86 -26.84
C THR A 260 2.50 5.42 -27.00
N PHE A 261 3.36 5.79 -26.05
CA PHE A 261 4.74 5.30 -25.97
C PHE A 261 4.81 3.97 -25.21
N GLN A 262 3.99 3.86 -24.17
CA GLN A 262 3.90 2.72 -23.29
C GLN A 262 2.51 2.66 -22.67
N THR A 263 1.95 1.46 -22.58
CA THR A 263 0.71 1.20 -21.84
C THR A 263 0.87 -0.01 -20.95
N ASN A 264 0.61 0.15 -19.66
CA ASN A 264 0.69 -0.94 -18.71
C ASN A 264 -0.67 -1.66 -18.66
N VAL A 265 -0.74 -2.85 -19.25
CA VAL A 265 -1.95 -3.70 -19.21
C VAL A 265 -1.85 -4.73 -18.10
N SER A 266 -2.98 -5.12 -17.54
CA SER A 266 -3.03 -6.02 -16.40
C SER A 266 -4.13 -7.07 -16.52
N HIS A 267 -4.05 -8.09 -15.66
CA HIS A 267 -5.07 -9.09 -15.48
C HIS A 267 -5.15 -9.55 -14.03
N ARG A 268 -6.30 -10.10 -13.66
CA ARG A 268 -6.56 -10.58 -12.30
C ARG A 268 -6.30 -12.08 -12.19
N LEU A 269 -5.62 -12.44 -11.11
CA LEU A 269 -5.52 -13.79 -10.60
C LEU A 269 -6.40 -13.91 -9.36
N SER A 270 -7.07 -15.05 -9.16
CA SER A 270 -7.88 -15.29 -7.97
C SER A 270 -7.61 -16.65 -7.32
N ALA A 271 -7.74 -16.69 -6.00
CA ALA A 271 -7.63 -17.89 -5.17
C ALA A 271 -8.61 -17.81 -3.99
N PRO A 272 -9.07 -18.96 -3.44
CA PRO A 272 -9.87 -18.97 -2.22
C PRO A 272 -9.15 -18.28 -1.05
N ALA A 273 -9.88 -17.51 -0.23
CA ALA A 273 -9.34 -16.81 0.94
C ALA A 273 -9.21 -17.74 2.15
N ALA A 274 -8.34 -18.73 2.02
CA ALA A 274 -8.14 -19.79 3.00
C ALA A 274 -7.01 -19.50 4.01
N ILE A 275 -6.57 -18.25 4.08
CA ILE A 275 -5.68 -17.73 5.13
C ILE A 275 -6.17 -16.36 5.59
N HIS A 276 -6.01 -16.06 6.88
CA HIS A 276 -6.36 -14.76 7.44
C HIS A 276 -5.42 -13.67 6.89
N PRO A 277 -5.91 -12.44 6.58
CA PRO A 277 -5.08 -11.36 6.01
C PRO A 277 -3.90 -10.96 6.90
N VAL A 278 -4.07 -10.98 8.23
CA VAL A 278 -2.96 -10.80 9.19
C VAL A 278 -1.85 -11.82 8.97
N THR A 279 -2.17 -13.12 8.82
CA THR A 279 -1.17 -14.17 8.56
C THR A 279 -0.52 -13.99 7.20
N ALA A 280 -1.31 -13.63 6.17
CA ALA A 280 -0.78 -13.34 4.84
C ALA A 280 0.19 -12.16 4.86
N PHE A 281 -0.09 -11.13 5.67
CA PHE A 281 0.78 -9.97 5.83
C PHE A 281 2.07 -10.30 6.59
N ASP A 282 1.99 -11.07 7.68
CA ASP A 282 3.15 -11.55 8.45
C ASP A 282 4.16 -12.25 7.50
N ALA A 283 3.65 -13.20 6.72
CA ALA A 283 4.42 -13.92 5.70
C ALA A 283 4.97 -13.00 4.60
N LEU A 284 4.19 -11.99 4.19
CA LEU A 284 4.60 -11.06 3.15
C LEU A 284 5.76 -10.14 3.62
N GLN A 285 5.74 -9.69 4.86
CA GLN A 285 6.78 -8.82 5.42
C GLN A 285 8.15 -9.51 5.48
N GLU A 286 8.16 -10.81 5.78
CA GLU A 286 9.40 -11.58 5.85
C GLU A 286 10.06 -11.72 4.48
N VAL A 287 9.26 -11.98 3.43
CA VAL A 287 9.84 -12.42 2.16
C VAL A 287 9.89 -11.32 1.09
N ASN A 288 9.03 -10.32 1.14
CA ASN A 288 9.08 -9.19 0.21
C ASN A 288 8.98 -7.87 0.99
N PRO A 289 10.01 -7.52 1.78
CA PRO A 289 10.04 -6.25 2.48
C PRO A 289 10.03 -5.09 1.47
N ALA A 290 9.27 -4.05 1.79
CA ALA A 290 9.05 -2.90 0.95
C ALA A 290 8.88 -1.61 1.78
N PRO A 291 9.31 -0.45 1.25
CA PRO A 291 9.19 0.84 1.93
C PRO A 291 7.74 1.23 2.26
N TYR A 292 6.75 0.72 1.51
CA TYR A 292 5.34 1.01 1.72
C TYR A 292 4.54 -0.30 1.88
N SER A 293 4.78 -0.98 3.01
CA SER A 293 4.02 -2.17 3.41
C SER A 293 2.75 -1.78 4.15
N ALA A 294 1.63 -2.44 3.88
CA ALA A 294 0.37 -2.14 4.54
C ALA A 294 -0.52 -3.37 4.72
N LEU A 295 -1.15 -3.46 5.88
CA LEU A 295 -2.33 -4.28 6.15
C LEU A 295 -3.49 -3.35 6.48
N ILE A 296 -4.52 -3.36 5.65
CA ILE A 296 -5.76 -2.61 5.87
C ILE A 296 -6.86 -3.64 6.06
N GLU A 297 -7.54 -3.58 7.20
CA GLU A 297 -8.67 -4.44 7.54
C GLU A 297 -9.89 -3.53 7.66
N PHE A 298 -10.48 -3.15 6.53
CA PHE A 298 -11.66 -2.29 6.50
C PHE A 298 -12.90 -3.10 6.10
N PRO A 299 -14.12 -2.62 6.43
CA PRO A 299 -15.33 -3.39 6.23
C PRO A 299 -15.49 -3.90 4.79
N GLY A 300 -15.49 -5.22 4.67
CA GLY A 300 -15.68 -5.95 3.43
C GLY A 300 -14.49 -5.97 2.47
N VAL A 301 -13.38 -5.27 2.73
CA VAL A 301 -12.19 -5.31 1.87
C VAL A 301 -10.94 -5.26 2.73
N ASP A 302 -10.10 -6.29 2.62
CA ASP A 302 -8.77 -6.27 3.21
C ASP A 302 -7.71 -6.05 2.12
N LEU A 303 -6.67 -5.28 2.42
CA LEU A 303 -5.50 -5.10 1.57
C LEU A 303 -4.25 -5.59 2.30
N VAL A 304 -3.51 -6.49 1.66
CA VAL A 304 -2.21 -7.00 2.12
C VAL A 304 -1.18 -6.59 1.08
N SER A 305 -0.39 -5.56 1.37
CA SER A 305 0.42 -4.83 0.40
C SER A 305 1.90 -4.77 0.79
N ALA A 306 2.78 -4.93 -0.20
CA ALA A 306 4.22 -4.68 -0.08
C ALA A 306 4.70 -3.84 -1.28
N SER A 307 4.29 -2.57 -1.29
CA SER A 307 4.55 -1.69 -2.43
C SER A 307 5.93 -1.02 -2.33
N PRO A 308 6.71 -1.03 -3.42
CA PRO A 308 8.00 -0.36 -3.46
C PRO A 308 7.92 1.14 -3.80
N GLU A 309 6.78 1.63 -4.28
CA GLU A 309 6.76 2.87 -5.07
C GLU A 309 5.91 3.98 -4.44
N LEU A 310 6.54 5.15 -4.27
CA LEU A 310 5.89 6.38 -3.82
C LEU A 310 5.10 6.99 -4.97
N LEU A 311 3.83 7.33 -4.74
CA LEU A 311 3.07 8.18 -5.65
C LEU A 311 3.36 9.66 -5.37
N LEU A 312 3.23 10.08 -4.11
CA LEU A 312 3.29 11.48 -3.71
C LEU A 312 3.64 11.61 -2.22
N SER A 313 4.55 12.52 -1.90
CA SER A 313 4.78 13.02 -0.56
C SER A 313 4.50 14.51 -0.51
N VAL A 314 3.81 14.96 0.53
CA VAL A 314 3.47 16.35 0.80
C VAL A 314 3.91 16.67 2.22
N ASN A 315 4.71 17.72 2.38
CA ASN A 315 5.11 18.26 3.67
C ASN A 315 4.97 19.79 3.66
N GLY A 316 3.82 20.27 4.11
CA GLY A 316 3.44 21.68 3.99
C GLY A 316 3.33 22.07 2.52
N ASN A 317 4.23 22.96 2.08
CA ASN A 317 4.30 23.39 0.69
C ASN A 317 5.31 22.58 -0.14
N ARG A 318 6.14 21.70 0.44
CA ARG A 318 7.04 20.85 -0.35
C ARG A 318 6.27 19.62 -0.83
N VAL A 319 6.33 19.34 -2.12
CA VAL A 319 5.79 18.12 -2.72
C VAL A 319 6.88 17.36 -3.45
N SER A 320 6.83 16.04 -3.41
CA SER A 320 7.78 15.19 -4.13
C SER A 320 7.18 13.87 -4.60
N THR A 321 7.81 13.28 -5.61
CA THR A 321 7.54 11.93 -6.10
C THR A 321 8.84 11.28 -6.54
N GLU A 322 8.85 9.95 -6.60
CA GLU A 322 10.04 9.15 -6.86
C GLU A 322 9.75 8.05 -7.88
N PRO A 323 9.86 8.33 -9.19
CA PRO A 323 9.64 7.31 -10.20
C PRO A 323 10.73 6.26 -10.09
N ILE A 324 10.31 5.00 -10.20
CA ILE A 324 11.19 3.84 -10.21
C ILE A 324 11.18 3.24 -11.61
N ALA A 325 12.37 2.99 -12.16
CA ALA A 325 12.52 2.20 -13.39
C ALA A 325 13.75 1.31 -13.32
N GLY A 326 13.76 0.26 -14.13
CA GLY A 326 14.84 -0.72 -14.14
C GLY A 326 14.95 -1.50 -12.84
N THR A 327 15.20 -2.79 -12.96
CA THR A 327 15.38 -3.66 -11.80
C THR A 327 16.50 -4.64 -12.07
N ARG A 328 17.39 -4.82 -11.10
CA ARG A 328 18.32 -5.95 -11.07
C ARG A 328 18.22 -6.65 -9.72
N PRO A 329 18.41 -7.99 -9.67
CA PRO A 329 18.58 -8.67 -8.39
C PRO A 329 19.84 -8.15 -7.70
N ARG A 330 19.97 -8.39 -6.39
CA ARG A 330 21.23 -8.17 -5.68
C ARG A 330 22.25 -9.23 -6.06
N GLY A 331 23.52 -8.83 -6.15
CA GLY A 331 24.61 -9.75 -6.42
C GLY A 331 24.96 -10.58 -5.18
N GLU A 332 25.26 -11.88 -5.36
CA GLU A 332 25.77 -12.76 -4.29
C GLU A 332 27.09 -12.26 -3.66
N THR A 333 27.82 -11.41 -4.36
CA THR A 333 29.06 -10.78 -3.90
C THR A 333 29.07 -9.30 -4.27
N SER A 334 29.84 -8.48 -3.54
CA SER A 334 29.97 -7.04 -3.84
C SER A 334 30.39 -6.78 -5.29
N ALA A 335 31.33 -7.56 -5.83
CA ALA A 335 31.79 -7.37 -7.21
C ALA A 335 30.67 -7.66 -8.23
N HIS A 336 29.88 -8.72 -8.00
CA HIS A 336 28.73 -9.03 -8.86
C HIS A 336 27.61 -7.98 -8.71
N ASP A 337 27.40 -7.44 -7.50
CA ASP A 337 26.44 -6.36 -7.25
C ASP A 337 26.83 -5.08 -8.00
N ASP A 338 28.13 -4.74 -8.02
CA ASP A 338 28.67 -3.59 -8.77
C ASP A 338 28.56 -3.78 -10.29
N GLU A 339 28.73 -5.01 -10.79
CA GLU A 339 28.51 -5.36 -12.20
C GLU A 339 27.04 -5.19 -12.60
N LEU A 340 26.11 -5.63 -11.75
CA LEU A 340 24.66 -5.48 -11.96
C LEU A 340 24.23 -4.01 -11.90
N GLU A 341 24.81 -3.22 -10.98
CA GLU A 341 24.59 -1.77 -10.93
C GLU A 341 25.10 -1.09 -12.21
N THR A 342 26.27 -1.48 -12.71
CA THR A 342 26.82 -0.94 -13.95
C THR A 342 25.92 -1.30 -15.14
N ASP A 343 25.47 -2.54 -15.25
CA ASP A 343 24.51 -2.94 -16.29
C ASP A 343 23.21 -2.11 -16.22
N LEU A 344 22.64 -1.96 -15.03
CA LEU A 344 21.42 -1.17 -14.82
C LEU A 344 21.61 0.30 -15.24
N THR A 345 22.71 0.91 -14.82
CA THR A 345 22.98 2.35 -15.04
C THR A 345 23.42 2.67 -16.46
N GLU A 346 24.06 1.72 -17.17
CA GLU A 346 24.52 1.90 -18.56
C GLU A 346 23.49 1.45 -19.60
N ASN A 347 22.49 0.64 -19.22
CA ASN A 347 21.47 0.15 -20.14
C ASN A 347 20.67 1.29 -20.78
N SER A 348 20.86 1.47 -22.08
CA SER A 348 20.23 2.56 -22.84
C SER A 348 18.69 2.51 -22.88
N LYS A 349 18.09 1.32 -22.79
CA LYS A 349 16.63 1.14 -22.76
C LYS A 349 16.08 1.64 -21.43
N GLU A 350 16.63 1.13 -20.31
CA GLU A 350 16.21 1.51 -18.95
C GLU A 350 16.36 3.02 -18.73
N ARG A 351 17.46 3.60 -19.20
CA ARG A 351 17.70 5.05 -19.10
C ARG A 351 16.69 5.89 -19.88
N ALA A 352 16.24 5.40 -21.03
CA ALA A 352 15.26 6.10 -21.87
C ALA A 352 13.86 6.02 -21.27
N GLU A 353 13.47 4.83 -20.81
CA GLU A 353 12.22 4.61 -20.07
C GLU A 353 12.16 5.49 -18.81
N HIS A 354 13.23 5.46 -18.01
CA HIS A 354 13.33 6.29 -16.80
C HIS A 354 13.22 7.78 -17.08
N ALA A 355 13.88 8.27 -18.15
CA ALA A 355 13.80 9.68 -18.52
C ALA A 355 12.38 10.11 -18.92
N MET A 356 11.66 9.25 -19.63
CA MET A 356 10.25 9.49 -19.98
C MET A 356 9.37 9.59 -18.72
N LEU A 357 9.56 8.69 -17.74
CA LEU A 357 8.82 8.72 -16.48
C LEU A 357 9.11 9.99 -15.67
N VAL A 358 10.39 10.37 -15.58
CA VAL A 358 10.79 11.63 -14.94
C VAL A 358 10.13 12.83 -15.60
N ASP A 359 10.08 12.89 -16.93
CA ASP A 359 9.42 13.99 -17.61
C ASP A 359 7.89 13.98 -17.40
N LEU A 360 7.25 12.82 -17.37
CA LEU A 360 5.82 12.70 -17.07
C LEU A 360 5.50 13.27 -15.68
N GLU A 361 6.27 12.89 -14.67
CA GLU A 361 6.02 13.30 -13.29
C GLU A 361 6.40 14.76 -13.02
N ARG A 362 7.40 15.29 -13.73
CA ARG A 362 7.66 16.74 -13.76
C ARG A 362 6.46 17.52 -14.29
N ASN A 363 5.78 17.00 -15.32
CA ASN A 363 4.57 17.62 -15.85
C ASN A 363 3.42 17.53 -14.84
N ASP A 364 3.26 16.40 -14.15
CA ASP A 364 2.22 16.22 -13.15
C ASP A 364 2.40 17.15 -11.95
N LEU A 365 3.60 17.19 -11.33
CA LEU A 365 3.90 18.14 -10.26
C LEU A 365 3.80 19.60 -10.73
N GLY A 366 4.13 19.87 -11.98
CA GLY A 366 4.03 21.20 -12.60
C GLY A 366 2.61 21.79 -12.61
N LYS A 367 1.56 20.95 -12.53
CA LYS A 367 0.17 21.40 -12.47
C LYS A 367 -0.17 22.10 -11.15
N ILE A 368 0.48 21.71 -10.05
CA ILE A 368 0.16 22.16 -8.68
C ILE A 368 1.31 22.91 -8.00
N CYS A 369 2.50 22.96 -8.62
CA CYS A 369 3.65 23.69 -8.09
C CYS A 369 3.74 25.12 -8.61
N GLU A 370 4.40 25.99 -7.84
CA GLU A 370 4.79 27.32 -8.26
C GLU A 370 5.73 27.24 -9.48
N TYR A 371 5.55 28.15 -10.44
CA TYR A 371 6.35 28.18 -11.66
C TYR A 371 7.85 28.24 -11.35
N GLY A 372 8.61 27.34 -11.98
CA GLY A 372 10.07 27.28 -11.84
C GLY A 372 10.56 26.59 -10.56
N THR A 373 9.68 26.04 -9.72
CA THR A 373 10.09 25.32 -8.50
C THR A 373 10.25 23.82 -8.69
N VAL A 374 9.62 23.23 -9.72
CA VAL A 374 9.75 21.79 -10.03
C VAL A 374 11.16 21.49 -10.54
N ASN A 375 11.89 20.67 -9.80
CA ASN A 375 13.26 20.28 -10.12
C ASN A 375 13.48 18.78 -9.87
N VAL A 376 14.36 18.17 -10.67
CA VAL A 376 14.87 16.81 -10.43
C VAL A 376 16.10 16.97 -9.53
N SER A 377 15.94 16.81 -8.22
CA SER A 377 17.02 17.01 -7.25
C SER A 377 18.04 15.87 -7.26
N GLU A 378 17.57 14.66 -7.55
CA GLU A 378 18.41 13.47 -7.72
C GLU A 378 17.99 12.73 -8.99
N TYR A 379 18.95 12.37 -9.85
CA TYR A 379 18.65 11.80 -11.16
C TYR A 379 19.39 10.48 -11.39
N ARG A 380 18.63 9.41 -11.59
CA ARG A 380 19.10 8.02 -11.79
C ARG A 380 20.07 7.58 -10.71
N ARG A 381 19.73 7.82 -9.44
CA ARG A 381 20.43 7.17 -8.33
C ARG A 381 20.04 5.70 -8.29
N VAL A 382 20.87 4.88 -7.66
CA VAL A 382 20.59 3.45 -7.49
C VAL A 382 20.20 3.22 -6.04
N ASP A 383 18.93 2.89 -5.82
CA ASP A 383 18.44 2.50 -4.51
C ASP A 383 18.55 0.97 -4.38
N ARG A 384 19.23 0.52 -3.33
CA ARG A 384 19.45 -0.90 -3.03
C ARG A 384 18.51 -1.36 -1.93
N TYR A 385 17.76 -2.40 -2.23
CA TYR A 385 16.90 -3.13 -1.29
C TYR A 385 17.54 -4.48 -0.96
N SER A 386 16.90 -5.27 -0.10
CA SER A 386 17.40 -6.58 0.31
C SER A 386 17.58 -7.53 -0.88
N GLU A 387 16.61 -7.57 -1.80
CA GLU A 387 16.56 -8.54 -2.91
C GLU A 387 16.83 -7.92 -4.28
N VAL A 388 16.61 -6.61 -4.45
CA VAL A 388 16.73 -5.91 -5.73
C VAL A 388 17.37 -4.54 -5.61
N MET A 389 17.78 -3.97 -6.74
CA MET A 389 18.15 -2.56 -6.89
C MET A 389 17.38 -1.91 -8.04
N HIS A 390 17.11 -0.61 -7.92
CA HIS A 390 16.33 0.17 -8.89
C HIS A 390 16.99 1.49 -9.26
N LEU A 391 16.71 1.99 -10.48
CA LEU A 391 16.97 3.41 -10.78
C LEU A 391 15.82 4.24 -10.22
N VAL A 392 16.20 5.25 -9.43
CA VAL A 392 15.26 6.17 -8.80
C VAL A 392 15.65 7.60 -9.15
N SER A 393 14.68 8.49 -9.19
CA SER A 393 14.92 9.93 -9.24
C SER A 393 14.03 10.62 -8.25
N LEU A 394 14.47 11.76 -7.71
CA LEU A 394 13.67 12.56 -6.81
C LEU A 394 13.23 13.81 -7.56
N ILE A 395 11.91 13.99 -7.69
CA ILE A 395 11.31 15.14 -8.34
C ILE A 395 10.55 15.91 -7.28
N GLU A 396 10.84 17.19 -7.14
CA GLU A 396 10.30 18.01 -6.05
C GLU A 396 9.88 19.37 -6.54
N GLY A 397 8.91 19.97 -5.86
CA GLY A 397 8.46 21.34 -6.12
C GLY A 397 7.85 22.00 -4.90
N GLN A 398 7.50 23.28 -5.05
CA GLN A 398 6.77 24.03 -4.04
C GLN A 398 5.31 24.13 -4.47
N ARG A 399 4.39 23.47 -3.76
CA ARG A 399 2.94 23.52 -3.96
C ARG A 399 2.44 24.95 -3.87
N GLN A 400 1.56 25.32 -4.79
CA GLN A 400 0.88 26.61 -4.79
C GLN A 400 0.01 26.74 -3.54
N SER A 401 -0.03 27.94 -2.95
CA SER A 401 -0.83 28.22 -1.75
C SER A 401 -2.33 27.91 -1.87
N GLN A 402 -2.88 27.88 -3.09
CA GLN A 402 -4.31 27.62 -3.35
C GLN A 402 -4.61 26.13 -3.60
N ALA A 403 -3.62 25.31 -3.91
CA ALA A 403 -3.83 23.91 -4.27
C ALA A 403 -3.78 23.04 -3.01
N GLY A 404 -4.86 22.37 -2.62
CA GLY A 404 -4.92 21.50 -1.45
C GLY A 404 -4.22 20.14 -1.65
N ILE A 405 -4.33 19.26 -0.65
CA ILE A 405 -3.86 17.86 -0.77
C ILE A 405 -4.67 17.12 -1.84
N ALA A 406 -5.99 17.31 -1.88
CA ALA A 406 -6.85 16.68 -2.89
C ALA A 406 -6.45 17.09 -4.32
N ASP A 407 -6.10 18.36 -4.54
CA ASP A 407 -5.57 18.84 -5.83
C ASP A 407 -4.23 18.18 -6.17
N ALA A 408 -3.34 18.04 -5.18
CA ALA A 408 -2.05 17.38 -5.37
C ALA A 408 -2.22 15.90 -5.76
N VAL A 409 -3.16 15.19 -5.12
CA VAL A 409 -3.54 13.82 -5.51
C VAL A 409 -4.12 13.82 -6.92
N ALA A 410 -5.08 14.68 -7.24
CA ALA A 410 -5.69 14.77 -8.58
C ALA A 410 -4.66 14.99 -9.69
N ALA A 411 -3.61 15.78 -9.43
CA ALA A 411 -2.59 16.12 -10.42
C ALA A 411 -1.72 14.93 -10.83
N VAL A 412 -1.41 14.03 -9.87
CA VAL A 412 -0.50 12.90 -10.08
C VAL A 412 -1.24 11.58 -10.33
N PHE A 413 -2.51 11.47 -9.96
CA PHE A 413 -3.26 10.22 -9.98
C PHE A 413 -3.83 9.87 -11.36
N PRO A 414 -3.83 8.59 -11.78
CA PRO A 414 -3.04 7.50 -11.22
C PRO A 414 -1.56 7.65 -11.59
N GLY A 415 -0.67 6.95 -10.87
CA GLY A 415 0.77 6.99 -11.08
C GLY A 415 1.18 6.77 -12.54
N GLY A 416 2.06 7.62 -13.06
CA GLY A 416 2.48 7.59 -14.46
C GLY A 416 3.24 6.32 -14.84
N THR A 417 4.15 5.89 -13.97
CA THR A 417 4.99 4.68 -14.09
C THR A 417 4.21 3.40 -14.30
N ILE A 418 3.04 3.32 -13.68
CA ILE A 418 2.17 2.14 -13.61
C ILE A 418 0.95 2.23 -14.53
N THR A 419 0.81 3.34 -15.26
CA THR A 419 -0.24 3.56 -16.25
C THR A 419 0.35 3.58 -17.65
N GLY A 420 1.26 4.52 -17.93
CA GLY A 420 1.92 4.75 -19.22
C GLY A 420 1.77 6.19 -19.71
N ALA A 421 2.29 6.47 -20.91
CA ALA A 421 2.43 7.83 -21.45
C ALA A 421 2.04 7.92 -22.93
N PRO A 422 1.23 8.92 -23.36
CA PRO A 422 0.56 9.94 -22.55
C PRO A 422 -0.59 9.39 -21.69
N LYS A 423 -0.68 9.84 -20.43
CA LYS A 423 -1.57 9.25 -19.41
C LYS A 423 -3.05 9.15 -19.82
N PRO A 424 -3.73 10.22 -20.32
CA PRO A 424 -5.15 10.11 -20.65
C PRO A 424 -5.44 9.08 -21.74
N ARG A 425 -4.69 9.12 -22.84
CA ARG A 425 -4.85 8.18 -23.96
C ARG A 425 -4.58 6.74 -23.52
N THR A 426 -3.52 6.52 -22.75
CA THR A 426 -3.20 5.20 -22.21
C THR A 426 -4.32 4.64 -21.33
N MET A 427 -5.02 5.47 -20.54
CA MET A 427 -6.16 5.02 -19.74
C MET A 427 -7.38 4.63 -20.58
N GLU A 428 -7.63 5.30 -21.71
CA GLU A 428 -8.66 4.89 -22.67
C GLU A 428 -8.35 3.49 -23.22
N LEU A 429 -7.09 3.26 -23.63
CA LEU A 429 -6.64 1.98 -24.15
C LEU A 429 -6.74 0.87 -23.10
N ILE A 430 -6.40 1.16 -21.83
CA ILE A 430 -6.57 0.23 -20.72
C ILE A 430 -8.04 -0.19 -20.57
N ASP A 431 -8.98 0.76 -20.61
CA ASP A 431 -10.42 0.45 -20.50
C ASP A 431 -10.93 -0.37 -21.69
N GLU A 432 -10.38 -0.16 -22.88
CA GLU A 432 -10.73 -0.91 -24.09
C GLU A 432 -10.28 -2.38 -24.01
N VAL A 433 -9.05 -2.62 -23.55
CA VAL A 433 -8.44 -3.96 -23.61
C VAL A 433 -8.66 -4.80 -22.35
N GLU A 434 -8.87 -4.19 -21.18
CA GLU A 434 -9.14 -4.89 -19.93
C GLU A 434 -10.63 -5.22 -19.76
N THR A 435 -10.93 -6.37 -19.14
CA THR A 435 -12.31 -6.88 -18.99
C THR A 435 -12.94 -6.59 -17.64
N THR A 436 -12.15 -6.14 -16.66
CA THR A 436 -12.61 -5.84 -15.30
C THR A 436 -11.91 -4.61 -14.77
N ARG A 437 -12.61 -3.81 -13.95
CA ARG A 437 -12.06 -2.61 -13.33
C ARG A 437 -10.89 -2.98 -12.42
N ARG A 438 -9.95 -2.04 -12.28
CA ARG A 438 -8.74 -2.26 -11.48
C ARG A 438 -9.02 -2.20 -9.98
N GLY A 439 -10.01 -1.42 -9.54
CA GLY A 439 -10.26 -1.23 -8.12
C GLY A 439 -9.00 -0.68 -7.43
N PRO A 440 -8.57 -1.25 -6.30
CA PRO A 440 -7.36 -0.81 -5.60
C PRO A 440 -6.09 -0.84 -6.47
N TYR A 441 -5.93 -1.82 -7.37
CA TYR A 441 -4.69 -1.96 -8.15
C TYR A 441 -4.39 -0.69 -8.95
N THR A 442 -3.15 -0.20 -8.88
CA THR A 442 -2.71 1.08 -9.46
C THR A 442 -3.41 2.33 -8.92
N GLY A 443 -4.18 2.18 -7.84
CA GLY A 443 -4.62 3.26 -6.97
C GLY A 443 -3.54 3.59 -5.93
N SER A 444 -3.96 4.07 -4.75
CA SER A 444 -3.01 4.49 -3.72
C SER A 444 -3.46 4.14 -2.30
N ILE A 445 -2.52 3.73 -1.44
CA ILE A 445 -2.71 3.78 0.02
C ILE A 445 -2.14 5.12 0.49
N GLY A 446 -2.83 5.78 1.43
CA GLY A 446 -2.52 7.13 1.86
C GLY A 446 -2.62 7.32 3.37
N ILE A 447 -1.68 8.10 3.89
CA ILE A 447 -1.72 8.70 5.22
C ILE A 447 -1.84 10.22 5.05
N PHE A 448 -2.86 10.82 5.64
CA PHE A 448 -3.13 12.25 5.56
C PHE A 448 -3.14 12.85 6.97
N GLY A 449 -2.25 13.80 7.24
CA GLY A 449 -2.18 14.54 8.50
C GLY A 449 -3.04 15.79 8.45
N PHE A 450 -3.51 16.25 9.61
CA PHE A 450 -4.33 17.46 9.74
C PHE A 450 -3.50 18.76 9.81
N ASP A 451 -2.33 18.74 9.18
CA ASP A 451 -1.35 19.83 9.17
C ASP A 451 -0.56 19.88 7.86
N ASP A 452 -1.29 19.74 6.76
CA ASP A 452 -0.80 19.81 5.38
C ASP A 452 0.28 18.76 5.04
N ARG A 453 0.16 17.56 5.62
CA ARG A 453 1.04 16.43 5.31
C ARG A 453 0.28 15.29 4.68
N ALA A 454 0.89 14.65 3.71
CA ALA A 454 0.38 13.41 3.15
C ALA A 454 1.52 12.55 2.59
N VAL A 455 1.39 11.24 2.70
CA VAL A 455 2.23 10.29 1.94
C VAL A 455 1.31 9.26 1.30
N LEU A 456 1.54 9.01 0.02
CA LEU A 456 0.75 8.14 -0.81
C LEU A 456 1.68 7.21 -1.58
N ASN A 457 1.47 5.89 -1.46
CA ASN A 457 2.17 4.90 -2.27
C ASN A 457 1.23 4.28 -3.30
N ILE A 458 1.79 3.78 -4.40
CA ILE A 458 1.03 3.07 -5.43
C ILE A 458 0.61 1.69 -4.92
N ILE A 459 -0.62 1.24 -5.19
CA ILE A 459 -1.08 -0.11 -4.86
C ILE A 459 -0.65 -1.10 -5.95
N ILE A 460 0.50 -1.72 -5.72
CA ILE A 460 1.07 -2.83 -6.50
C ILE A 460 1.67 -3.84 -5.52
N ARG A 461 1.85 -5.10 -5.97
CA ARG A 461 2.24 -6.23 -5.10
C ARG A 461 1.31 -6.36 -3.89
N THR A 462 0.01 -6.37 -4.18
CA THR A 462 -1.06 -6.33 -3.17
C THR A 462 -2.07 -7.45 -3.40
N LEU A 463 -2.37 -8.19 -2.34
CA LEU A 463 -3.54 -9.09 -2.28
C LEU A 463 -4.74 -8.29 -1.79
N VAL A 464 -5.86 -8.39 -2.51
CA VAL A 464 -7.14 -7.81 -2.11
C VAL A 464 -8.05 -8.95 -1.69
N ARG A 465 -8.44 -9.00 -0.41
CA ARG A 465 -9.43 -9.96 0.08
C ARG A 465 -10.82 -9.35 -0.01
N ARG A 466 -11.74 -10.06 -0.66
CA ARG A 466 -13.16 -9.69 -0.72
C ARG A 466 -13.99 -10.95 -0.62
N ASN A 467 -14.83 -11.02 0.42
CA ASN A 467 -15.58 -12.24 0.77
C ASN A 467 -14.61 -13.44 0.94
N ASP A 468 -14.90 -14.54 0.26
CA ASP A 468 -14.17 -15.81 0.33
C ASP A 468 -13.02 -15.92 -0.69
N GLU A 469 -12.54 -14.79 -1.25
CA GLU A 469 -11.56 -14.77 -2.34
C GLU A 469 -10.43 -13.75 -2.11
N TYR A 470 -9.18 -14.17 -2.36
CA TYR A 470 -8.05 -13.28 -2.61
C TYR A 470 -7.93 -13.00 -4.11
N ARG A 471 -7.76 -11.72 -4.43
CA ARG A 471 -7.52 -11.22 -5.79
C ARG A 471 -6.14 -10.59 -5.84
N LEU A 472 -5.31 -11.06 -6.77
CA LEU A 472 -4.00 -10.49 -7.07
C LEU A 472 -4.01 -9.99 -8.51
N ARG A 473 -3.82 -8.68 -8.72
CA ARG A 473 -3.71 -8.13 -10.07
C ARG A 473 -2.25 -7.88 -10.41
N VAL A 474 -1.85 -8.32 -11.60
CA VAL A 474 -0.49 -8.20 -12.14
C VAL A 474 -0.53 -7.66 -13.56
N GLY A 475 0.54 -7.00 -13.98
CA GLY A 475 0.60 -6.32 -15.27
C GLY A 475 2.02 -6.18 -15.81
N ALA A 476 2.08 -5.75 -17.06
CA ALA A 476 3.30 -5.54 -17.83
C ALA A 476 3.21 -4.23 -18.64
N GLY A 477 4.33 -3.53 -18.74
CA GLY A 477 4.45 -2.30 -19.53
C GLY A 477 4.73 -2.62 -20.98
N ILE A 478 3.74 -2.41 -21.84
CA ILE A 478 3.84 -2.80 -23.25
C ILE A 478 4.45 -1.67 -24.06
N VAL A 479 5.55 -1.98 -24.73
CA VAL A 479 6.29 -1.11 -25.64
C VAL A 479 6.39 -1.74 -27.04
N HIS A 480 6.98 -1.02 -27.99
CA HIS A 480 7.09 -1.46 -29.39
C HIS A 480 7.71 -2.87 -29.54
N ASP A 481 8.74 -3.17 -28.75
CA ASP A 481 9.51 -4.41 -28.82
C ASP A 481 8.97 -5.53 -27.93
N SER A 482 7.86 -5.29 -27.20
CA SER A 482 7.25 -6.29 -26.31
C SER A 482 6.88 -7.57 -27.06
N ILE A 483 7.10 -8.72 -26.43
CA ILE A 483 6.84 -10.04 -27.01
C ILE A 483 5.65 -10.68 -26.26
N PRO A 484 4.48 -10.87 -26.88
CA PRO A 484 3.23 -11.19 -26.17
C PRO A 484 3.30 -12.33 -25.14
N ASP A 485 3.92 -13.46 -25.51
CA ASP A 485 4.06 -14.61 -24.62
C ASP A 485 5.02 -14.35 -23.47
N GLN A 486 6.09 -13.58 -23.71
CA GLN A 486 7.05 -13.18 -22.67
C GLN A 486 6.43 -12.20 -21.68
N GLU A 487 5.65 -11.22 -22.15
CA GLU A 487 4.97 -10.26 -21.27
C GLU A 487 3.95 -10.96 -20.35
N TYR A 488 3.19 -11.92 -20.89
CA TYR A 488 2.29 -12.73 -20.05
C TYR A 488 3.05 -13.58 -19.04
N GLN A 489 4.16 -14.17 -19.44
CA GLN A 489 4.99 -14.96 -18.55
C GLN A 489 5.59 -14.08 -17.44
N GLU A 490 6.02 -12.85 -17.76
CA GLU A 490 6.51 -11.87 -16.79
C GLU A 490 5.45 -11.50 -15.74
N THR A 491 4.18 -11.32 -16.13
CA THR A 491 3.12 -11.04 -15.15
C THR A 491 2.93 -12.21 -14.19
N LEU A 492 3.00 -13.45 -14.68
CA LEU A 492 2.92 -14.65 -13.85
C LEU A 492 4.15 -14.81 -12.96
N ASP A 493 5.36 -14.45 -13.41
CA ASP A 493 6.58 -14.50 -12.61
C ASP A 493 6.53 -13.48 -11.46
N LYS A 494 6.05 -12.25 -11.73
CA LYS A 494 5.77 -11.24 -10.67
C LYS A 494 4.76 -11.76 -9.64
N ALA A 495 3.72 -12.46 -10.09
CA ALA A 495 2.76 -13.08 -9.19
C ALA A 495 3.39 -14.23 -8.39
N ARG A 496 4.13 -15.14 -9.04
CA ARG A 496 4.77 -16.29 -8.38
C ARG A 496 5.76 -15.86 -7.32
N ALA A 497 6.52 -14.79 -7.55
CA ALA A 497 7.43 -14.25 -6.55
C ALA A 497 6.67 -13.90 -5.26
N LEU A 498 5.57 -13.14 -5.38
CA LEU A 498 4.72 -12.77 -4.24
C LEU A 498 4.03 -13.99 -3.60
N VAL A 499 3.52 -14.91 -4.41
CA VAL A 499 2.75 -16.07 -3.93
C VAL A 499 3.65 -17.11 -3.24
N ARG A 500 4.81 -17.45 -3.83
CA ARG A 500 5.78 -18.36 -3.21
C ARG A 500 6.40 -17.78 -1.95
N ALA A 501 6.58 -16.46 -1.94
CA ALA A 501 7.04 -15.73 -0.79
C ALA A 501 6.10 -15.95 0.40
N VAL A 502 4.80 -15.71 0.18
CA VAL A 502 3.78 -15.97 1.18
C VAL A 502 3.70 -17.47 1.51
N ASP A 503 3.78 -18.37 0.52
CA ASP A 503 3.70 -19.83 0.74
C ASP A 503 4.81 -20.38 1.64
N THR A 504 6.05 -19.98 1.36
CA THR A 504 7.24 -20.48 2.07
C THR A 504 7.24 -20.05 3.53
N ALA A 505 6.77 -18.83 3.81
CA ALA A 505 6.66 -18.30 5.16
C ALA A 505 5.47 -18.88 5.95
N LEU A 506 4.44 -19.42 5.27
CA LEU A 506 3.28 -20.03 5.93
C LEU A 506 3.52 -21.47 6.45
N GLY A 507 4.54 -22.19 5.98
CA GLY A 507 4.82 -23.57 6.42
C GLY A 507 3.65 -24.56 6.18
N GLU A 508 3.63 -25.74 6.83
CA GLU A 508 2.67 -26.86 6.59
C GLU A 508 1.16 -26.55 6.82
N GLN A 509 0.72 -25.28 6.85
CA GLN A 509 -0.69 -24.88 7.00
C GLN A 509 -1.42 -24.56 5.68
N GLY A 510 -0.78 -24.75 4.53
CA GLY A 510 -1.39 -24.62 3.19
C GLY A 510 -0.35 -24.37 2.11
N SER A 511 -0.60 -24.73 0.84
CA SER A 511 0.27 -24.42 -0.29
C SER A 511 -0.37 -23.44 -1.28
N LEU A 512 0.23 -22.27 -1.48
CA LEU A 512 -0.15 -21.28 -2.47
C LEU A 512 0.66 -21.45 -3.78
N ALA A 513 -0.03 -21.60 -4.91
CA ALA A 513 0.59 -21.74 -6.23
C ALA A 513 0.01 -20.73 -7.24
N VAL A 514 0.67 -20.55 -8.39
CA VAL A 514 0.11 -19.81 -9.55
C VAL A 514 0.00 -20.75 -10.73
N GLY A 515 -1.21 -20.90 -11.29
CA GLY A 515 -1.50 -21.82 -12.39
C GLY A 515 -2.08 -21.12 -13.62
N THR A 516 -1.89 -21.74 -14.79
CA THR A 516 -2.56 -21.33 -16.03
C THR A 516 -3.87 -22.10 -16.20
N THR A 517 -4.89 -21.46 -16.80
CA THR A 517 -6.11 -22.16 -17.22
C THR A 517 -5.77 -23.07 -18.40
N GLY A 518 -5.53 -24.35 -18.14
CA GLY A 518 -5.21 -25.33 -19.20
C GLY A 518 -4.73 -26.70 -18.73
N ASP A 519 -4.13 -26.84 -17.55
CA ASP A 519 -3.65 -28.14 -17.07
C ASP A 519 -4.73 -28.92 -16.31
N SER A 520 -5.60 -29.56 -17.09
CA SER A 520 -6.36 -30.73 -16.64
C SER A 520 -6.05 -31.91 -17.56
N ALA A 521 -4.87 -32.51 -17.40
CA ALA A 521 -4.60 -33.89 -17.81
C ALA A 521 -3.37 -34.41 -17.05
N GLY A 522 -3.58 -35.45 -16.24
CA GLY A 522 -2.69 -35.92 -15.19
C GLY A 522 -1.24 -36.20 -15.58
N GLU A 523 -0.34 -35.86 -14.66
CA GLU A 523 0.92 -36.57 -14.47
C GLU A 523 1.15 -36.76 -12.97
N SER A 524 1.11 -38.01 -12.53
CA SER A 524 1.41 -38.43 -11.17
C SER A 524 2.89 -38.22 -10.89
N ALA A 525 3.23 -37.24 -10.05
CA ALA A 525 4.60 -37.08 -9.55
C ALA A 525 4.97 -38.27 -8.65
N VAL A 526 5.81 -39.15 -9.17
CA VAL A 526 6.44 -40.24 -8.42
C VAL A 526 7.41 -39.64 -7.40
N ARG A 527 7.06 -39.71 -6.12
CA ARG A 527 7.97 -39.43 -5.00
C ARG A 527 9.03 -40.54 -4.92
N GLN A 528 10.28 -40.25 -5.24
CA GLN A 528 11.42 -41.05 -4.80
C GLN A 528 11.79 -40.62 -3.37
N SER A 529 11.30 -41.37 -2.39
CA SER A 529 11.76 -41.31 -1.00
C SER A 529 13.09 -42.05 -0.88
N ALA A 530 14.18 -41.32 -0.61
CA ALA A 530 15.43 -41.90 -0.14
C ALA A 530 15.34 -42.11 1.38
N SER A 531 14.86 -43.28 1.80
CA SER A 531 14.90 -43.73 3.19
C SER A 531 16.25 -44.38 3.47
N ILE A 532 17.08 -43.72 4.28
CA ILE A 532 18.23 -44.34 4.93
C ILE A 532 17.70 -45.03 6.18
N HIS A 533 17.62 -46.37 6.15
CA HIS A 533 17.48 -47.18 7.35
C HIS A 533 18.56 -48.25 7.37
N SER A 534 19.35 -48.18 8.44
CA SER A 534 20.31 -49.17 8.92
C SER A 534 19.60 -50.39 9.48
N GLU A 535 20.08 -51.58 9.12
CA GLU A 535 20.12 -52.87 9.86
C GLU A 535 20.48 -53.91 8.78
N GLY A 536 21.52 -54.74 8.89
CA GLY A 536 21.77 -55.72 9.94
C GLY A 536 21.71 -57.11 9.28
N ASP A 537 22.66 -57.99 9.61
CA ASP A 537 22.85 -59.38 9.13
C ASP A 537 23.43 -59.51 7.69
N GLY A 538 24.61 -60.06 7.45
CA GLY A 538 25.30 -61.15 8.13
C GLY A 538 25.20 -62.40 7.24
N ILE A 539 26.28 -62.79 6.57
CA ILE A 539 26.58 -64.18 6.15
C ILE A 539 28.09 -64.28 5.83
N GLU A 540 28.66 -65.36 6.38
CA GLU A 540 30.05 -65.78 6.42
C GLU A 540 30.65 -66.25 5.08
N SER A 541 31.97 -66.49 5.18
CA SER A 541 32.86 -67.36 4.37
C SER A 541 33.44 -66.72 3.10
N GLY A 542 34.76 -66.74 2.86
CA GLY A 542 35.90 -67.36 3.52
C GLY A 542 37.07 -67.40 2.52
N ASP A 543 38.30 -67.42 3.05
CA ASP A 543 39.58 -67.76 2.41
C ASP A 543 40.15 -66.77 1.34
N SER A 544 41.45 -66.43 1.30
CA SER A 544 42.63 -66.96 1.98
C SER A 544 43.88 -66.07 1.71
N VAL A 545 44.85 -66.20 2.63
CA VAL A 545 46.27 -65.76 2.68
C VAL A 545 46.58 -64.29 2.97
#